data_AF-R6EG20-F1
#
_entry.id   AF-R6EG20-F1
#
_cell.length_a   1.000
_cell.length_b   1.000
_cell.length_c   1.000
_cell.angle_alpha   90.00
_cell.angle_beta   90.00
_cell.angle_gamma   90.00
#
_symmetry.space_group_name_H-M   'P 1'
#
loop_
_entity.id
_entity.type
_entity.pdbx_description
1 polymer ?
#
loop_
_entity_poly.entity_id
_entity_poly.type
_entity_poly.pdbx_seq_one_letter_code
_entity_poly.pdbx_strand_id
1 'polypeptide(L)'
;MAKNGISGATYKRNGKLVQYSLEGTVRRDTLTAVNKLANKSSETLCEELGAEYVEISSHLGARTHPTNPIANHAGWQGKVFKIDGSDKKYPNLKESTGYPDDILGLGGVNCRHRMFPFFPGISTPNPIRFNEEENRRVYELTQKQRSMERRMRQLQKEQAAAKKIGDKETVKKLNKKISEQSTKIDDFCKKNNLRRDHSRELVKEQIMPKKNVAKSENSGIILARNLDRKSSNTGVFSNLGVTMQKKEVKRICEEYGFDVKGLTFKIQRSEHLLNSSYYGSADYDNIGRIDLFPNAFQNEEELIKTVIHERCHVEQLKRYGKKYCLDHLADMEAEARQIEEETFNKLTKGGK
;
A
#
# COMPACT_ATOMS: atom_id res chain seq x y z
N MET A 1 -25.55 -17.04 20.48
CA MET A 1 -24.13 -17.38 20.18
C MET A 1 -23.58 -16.66 18.95
N ALA A 2 -24.27 -16.65 17.80
CA ALA A 2 -23.75 -16.05 16.56
C ALA A 2 -23.34 -14.56 16.66
N LYS A 3 -24.06 -13.77 17.47
CA LYS A 3 -23.87 -12.32 17.63
C LYS A 3 -22.53 -11.92 18.26
N ASN A 4 -22.04 -12.70 19.23
CA ASN A 4 -20.79 -12.41 19.95
C ASN A 4 -19.64 -13.32 19.50
N GLY A 5 -19.96 -14.47 18.88
CA GLY A 5 -18.96 -15.47 18.47
C GLY A 5 -18.30 -16.14 19.67
N ILE A 6 -17.10 -16.68 19.44
CA ILE A 6 -16.23 -17.23 20.50
C ILE A 6 -15.52 -16.07 21.20
N SER A 7 -15.58 -16.05 22.53
CA SER A 7 -14.87 -15.09 23.36
C SER A 7 -13.38 -15.46 23.41
N GLY A 8 -12.50 -14.54 23.06
CA GLY A 8 -11.04 -14.77 23.08
C GLY A 8 -10.33 -14.12 24.26
N ALA A 9 -10.90 -13.07 24.85
CA ALA A 9 -10.37 -12.47 26.07
C ALA A 9 -11.51 -11.85 26.88
N THR A 10 -11.35 -11.79 28.20
CA THR A 10 -12.29 -11.10 29.09
C THR A 10 -11.51 -10.11 29.94
N TYR A 11 -12.03 -8.89 30.06
CA TYR A 11 -11.41 -7.86 30.89
C TYR A 11 -12.47 -7.02 31.61
N LYS A 12 -12.08 -6.43 32.75
CA LYS A 12 -12.95 -5.56 33.54
C LYS A 12 -12.91 -4.15 32.97
N ARG A 13 -14.08 -3.57 32.67
CA ARG A 13 -14.24 -2.18 32.24
C ARG A 13 -15.34 -1.54 33.07
N ASN A 14 -15.03 -0.51 33.85
CA ASN A 14 -15.97 0.19 34.72
C ASN A 14 -16.79 -0.77 35.60
N GLY A 15 -16.13 -1.71 36.26
CA GLY A 15 -16.79 -2.70 37.12
C GLY A 15 -17.43 -3.88 36.38
N LYS A 16 -17.67 -3.79 35.08
CA LYS A 16 -18.33 -4.84 34.29
C LYS A 16 -17.32 -5.71 33.54
N LEU A 17 -17.56 -7.01 33.52
CA LEU A 17 -16.80 -7.93 32.67
C LEU A 17 -17.23 -7.73 31.22
N VAL A 18 -16.27 -7.40 30.37
CA VAL A 18 -16.44 -7.25 28.93
C VAL A 18 -15.79 -8.44 28.25
N GLN A 19 -16.60 -9.22 27.54
CA GLN A 19 -16.11 -10.30 26.69
C GLN A 19 -15.72 -9.74 25.33
N TYR A 20 -14.49 -10.01 24.92
CA TYR A 20 -13.93 -9.60 23.64
C TYR A 20 -13.92 -10.79 22.68
N SER A 21 -14.40 -10.58 21.45
CA SER A 21 -14.44 -11.67 20.46
C SER A 21 -13.04 -12.11 20.07
N LEU A 22 -12.88 -13.40 19.76
CA LEU A 22 -11.59 -13.99 19.37
C LEU A 22 -10.90 -13.21 18.24
N GLU A 23 -11.62 -12.82 17.20
CA GLU A 23 -11.02 -12.06 16.08
C GLU A 23 -10.64 -10.64 16.47
N GLY A 24 -11.36 -10.06 17.45
CA GLY A 24 -11.01 -8.77 18.04
C GLY A 24 -9.70 -8.89 18.81
N THR A 25 -9.60 -9.91 19.68
CA THR A 25 -8.41 -10.21 20.48
C THR A 25 -7.20 -10.45 19.59
N VAL A 26 -7.29 -11.39 18.63
CA VAL A 26 -6.18 -11.74 17.74
C VAL A 26 -5.69 -10.51 16.98
N ARG A 27 -6.60 -9.71 16.37
CA ARG A 27 -6.21 -8.50 15.64
C ARG A 27 -5.55 -7.46 16.54
N ARG A 28 -6.10 -7.21 17.73
CA ARG A 28 -5.55 -6.25 18.69
C ARG A 28 -4.14 -6.68 19.11
N ASP A 29 -3.98 -7.94 19.48
CA ASP A 29 -2.74 -8.46 20.06
C ASP A 29 -1.65 -8.54 19.01
N THR A 30 -1.96 -8.97 17.78
CA THR A 30 -0.99 -8.93 16.66
C THR A 30 -0.54 -7.51 16.34
N LEU A 31 -1.46 -6.55 16.21
CA LEU A 31 -1.09 -5.16 15.92
C LEU A 31 -0.28 -4.52 17.06
N THR A 32 -0.66 -4.80 18.32
CA THR A 32 0.09 -4.32 19.47
C THR A 32 1.47 -4.97 19.55
N ALA A 33 1.61 -6.28 19.29
CA ALA A 33 2.89 -6.96 19.28
C ALA A 33 3.84 -6.38 18.22
N VAL A 34 3.35 -6.11 17.00
CA VAL A 34 4.15 -5.49 15.93
C VAL A 34 4.65 -4.10 16.35
N ASN A 35 3.79 -3.27 16.95
CA ASN A 35 4.21 -1.94 17.39
C ASN A 35 5.13 -1.98 18.61
N LYS A 36 4.95 -2.93 19.53
CA LYS A 36 5.90 -3.16 20.64
C LYS A 36 7.26 -3.57 20.11
N LEU A 37 7.31 -4.51 19.17
CA LEU A 37 8.56 -4.95 18.54
C LEU A 37 9.28 -3.80 17.83
N ALA A 38 8.55 -2.97 17.08
CA ALA A 38 9.13 -1.80 16.42
C ALA A 38 9.75 -0.82 17.43
N ASN A 39 9.06 -0.54 18.54
CA ASN A 39 9.61 0.31 19.61
C ASN A 39 10.81 -0.35 20.29
N LYS A 40 10.77 -1.66 20.57
CA LYS A 40 11.91 -2.37 21.16
C LYS A 40 13.14 -2.34 20.24
N SER A 41 12.92 -2.43 18.92
CA SER A 41 14.00 -2.28 17.94
C SER A 41 14.59 -0.86 17.97
N SER A 42 13.74 0.17 18.11
CA SER A 42 14.22 1.54 18.29
C SER A 42 15.00 1.73 19.59
N GLU A 43 14.61 1.05 20.67
CA GLU A 43 15.34 1.07 21.97
C GLU A 43 16.74 0.49 21.79
N THR A 44 16.87 -0.68 21.17
CA THR A 44 18.18 -1.29 20.83
C THR A 44 19.03 -0.36 19.97
N LEU A 45 18.43 0.32 18.99
CA LEU A 45 19.14 1.30 18.18
C LEU A 45 19.63 2.50 19.02
N CYS A 46 18.87 2.92 20.04
CA CYS A 46 19.32 3.99 20.94
C CYS A 46 20.54 3.54 21.74
N GLU A 47 20.53 2.31 22.27
CA GLU A 47 21.65 1.73 23.01
C GLU A 47 22.91 1.64 22.13
N GLU A 48 22.79 1.10 20.91
CA GLU A 48 23.90 0.93 19.97
C GLU A 48 24.52 2.27 19.52
N LEU A 49 23.69 3.31 19.36
CA LEU A 49 24.16 4.63 18.95
C LEU A 49 24.53 5.55 20.13
N GLY A 50 24.34 5.11 21.37
CA GLY A 50 24.50 5.96 22.56
C GLY A 50 23.52 7.14 22.61
N ALA A 51 22.31 6.99 22.05
CA ALA A 51 21.28 8.01 22.08
C ALA A 51 20.59 8.02 23.45
N GLU A 52 20.72 9.11 24.20
CA GLU A 52 20.06 9.28 25.51
C GLU A 52 18.61 9.77 25.41
N TYR A 53 18.18 10.21 24.21
CA TYR A 53 16.87 10.80 23.98
C TYR A 53 16.14 10.12 22.83
N VAL A 54 14.82 10.17 22.89
CA VAL A 54 13.94 9.69 21.82
C VAL A 54 12.89 10.72 21.46
N GLU A 55 12.61 10.84 20.17
CA GLU A 55 11.46 11.57 19.67
C GLU A 55 10.31 10.60 19.39
N ILE A 56 9.10 10.97 19.81
CA ILE A 56 7.91 10.19 19.52
C ILE A 56 7.26 10.65 18.22
N SER A 57 6.91 9.71 17.34
CA SER A 57 6.18 9.98 16.10
C SER A 57 4.89 10.78 16.33
N SER A 58 4.45 11.53 15.32
CA SER A 58 3.15 12.22 15.32
C SER A 58 2.22 11.63 14.26
N HIS A 59 0.93 11.50 14.58
CA HIS A 59 -0.07 11.16 13.58
C HIS A 59 -1.46 11.70 13.96
N LEU A 60 -2.28 12.01 12.96
CA LEU A 60 -3.66 12.43 13.20
C LEU A 60 -4.51 11.28 13.79
N GLY A 61 -5.43 11.64 14.69
CA GLY A 61 -6.28 10.70 15.41
C GLY A 61 -5.53 9.86 16.46
N ALA A 62 -4.51 10.45 17.09
CA ALA A 62 -3.91 9.94 18.32
C ALA A 62 -4.95 9.86 19.44
N ARG A 63 -4.83 8.84 20.29
CA ARG A 63 -5.73 8.64 21.42
C ARG A 63 -5.71 9.86 22.32
N THR A 64 -6.89 10.32 22.71
CA THR A 64 -7.07 11.36 23.71
C THR A 64 -7.66 10.77 24.98
N HIS A 65 -7.25 11.29 26.14
CA HIS A 65 -7.84 10.98 27.43
C HIS A 65 -7.95 12.26 28.26
N PRO A 66 -9.10 12.54 28.93
CA PRO A 66 -9.31 13.82 29.60
C PRO A 66 -8.42 14.01 30.84
N THR A 67 -8.13 12.94 31.58
CA THR A 67 -7.49 13.03 32.91
C THR A 67 -6.22 12.22 33.08
N ASN A 68 -5.91 11.30 32.16
CA ASN A 68 -4.78 10.39 32.30
C ASN A 68 -3.72 10.77 31.26
N PRO A 69 -2.58 11.34 31.67
CA PRO A 69 -1.56 11.83 30.73
C PRO A 69 -0.91 10.70 29.94
N ILE A 70 -0.67 9.54 30.56
CA ILE A 70 -0.10 8.35 29.91
C ILE A 70 -1.04 7.85 28.79
N ALA A 71 -2.34 7.77 29.09
CA ALA A 71 -3.35 7.36 28.12
C ALA A 71 -3.66 8.42 27.06
N ASN A 72 -3.29 9.69 27.30
CA ASN A 72 -3.46 10.80 26.36
C ASN A 72 -2.29 10.85 25.36
N HIS A 73 -2.33 9.98 24.36
CA HIS A 73 -1.26 9.87 23.36
C HIS A 73 -1.07 11.15 22.55
N ALA A 74 -2.14 11.92 22.37
CA ALA A 74 -2.06 13.20 21.70
C ALA A 74 -1.15 14.20 22.44
N GLY A 75 -1.02 14.06 23.77
CA GLY A 75 -0.26 14.97 24.62
C GLY A 75 1.27 14.79 24.56
N TRP A 76 1.76 13.64 24.09
CA TRP A 76 3.19 13.36 23.98
C TRP A 76 3.71 13.19 22.55
N GLN A 77 2.83 13.20 21.54
CA GLN A 77 3.23 13.06 20.14
C GLN A 77 4.18 14.20 19.69
N GLY A 78 5.24 13.83 18.96
CA GLY A 78 6.29 14.75 18.50
C GLY A 78 7.18 15.32 19.61
N LYS A 79 6.98 14.94 20.88
CA LYS A 79 7.85 15.42 21.95
C LYS A 79 9.09 14.54 22.05
N VAL A 80 10.16 15.13 22.56
CA VAL A 80 11.42 14.46 22.85
C VAL A 80 11.46 14.16 24.35
N PHE A 81 11.92 12.96 24.69
CA PHE A 81 12.02 12.47 26.05
C PHE A 81 13.40 11.89 26.29
N LYS A 82 13.88 11.99 27.53
CA LYS A 82 15.08 11.29 27.96
C LYS A 82 14.72 9.86 28.33
N ILE A 83 15.53 8.89 27.88
CA ILE A 83 15.28 7.47 28.14
C ILE A 83 15.42 7.19 29.65
N ASP A 84 16.59 7.52 30.20
CA ASP A 84 16.91 7.33 31.61
C ASP A 84 17.00 8.67 32.35
N GLY A 85 16.17 8.83 33.38
CA GLY A 85 16.06 10.08 34.14
C GLY A 85 15.38 11.20 33.34
N SER A 86 15.61 12.44 33.76
CA SER A 86 15.05 13.64 33.13
C SER A 86 16.07 14.77 33.18
N ASP A 87 15.86 15.80 32.38
CA ASP A 87 16.61 17.04 32.46
C ASP A 87 15.70 18.26 32.26
N LYS A 88 16.26 19.46 32.41
CA LYS A 88 15.48 20.72 32.39
C LYS A 88 14.65 20.90 31.11
N LYS A 89 15.08 20.29 30.01
CA LYS A 89 14.45 20.43 28.69
C LYS A 89 13.60 19.22 28.30
N TYR A 90 14.01 18.01 28.65
CA TYR A 90 13.34 16.79 28.23
C TYR A 90 12.91 15.95 29.45
N PRO A 91 11.60 15.72 29.62
CA PRO A 91 11.11 14.90 30.73
C PRO A 91 11.43 13.42 30.50
N ASN A 92 11.28 12.63 31.56
CA ASN A 92 11.53 11.19 31.49
C ASN A 92 10.50 10.48 30.61
N LEU A 93 10.96 9.55 29.77
CA LEU A 93 10.14 8.78 28.84
C LEU A 93 9.10 7.92 29.57
N LYS A 94 9.52 7.18 30.60
CA LYS A 94 8.65 6.28 31.36
C LYS A 94 7.58 7.03 32.11
N GLU A 95 7.94 8.08 32.83
CA GLU A 95 6.98 8.91 33.60
C GLU A 95 5.96 9.61 32.69
N SER A 96 6.42 10.09 31.52
CA SER A 96 5.56 10.86 30.61
C SER A 96 4.64 9.99 29.75
N THR A 97 5.13 8.81 29.34
CA THR A 97 4.46 7.99 28.32
C THR A 97 4.07 6.59 28.81
N GLY A 98 4.49 6.18 30.00
CA GLY A 98 4.27 4.85 30.55
C GLY A 98 5.08 3.74 29.88
N TYR A 99 6.03 4.06 28.99
CA TYR A 99 6.85 3.03 28.34
C TYR A 99 7.82 2.36 29.32
N PRO A 100 8.07 1.04 29.25
CA PRO A 100 7.35 0.05 28.43
C PRO A 100 6.17 -0.64 29.16
N ASP A 101 5.99 -0.32 30.45
CA ASP A 101 5.21 -1.13 31.38
C ASP A 101 3.69 -0.87 31.33
N ASP A 102 3.26 0.35 31.02
CA ASP A 102 1.85 0.74 31.04
C ASP A 102 1.14 0.29 29.75
N ILE A 103 0.11 -0.54 29.92
CA ILE A 103 -0.73 -1.02 28.82
C ILE A 103 -1.46 0.10 28.06
N LEU A 104 -1.70 1.24 28.70
CA LEU A 104 -2.30 2.44 28.12
C LEU A 104 -1.26 3.38 27.51
N GLY A 105 0.02 3.17 27.77
CA GLY A 105 1.13 4.04 27.36
C GLY A 105 1.64 3.83 25.93
N LEU A 106 2.83 4.39 25.66
CA LEU A 106 3.56 4.19 24.41
C LEU A 106 3.84 2.70 24.17
N GLY A 107 3.65 2.22 22.94
CA GLY A 107 3.72 0.79 22.63
C GLY A 107 2.61 -0.06 23.27
N GLY A 108 1.69 0.54 24.03
CA GLY A 108 0.57 -0.13 24.67
C GLY A 108 -0.53 -0.61 23.70
N VAL A 109 -1.62 -1.12 24.27
CA VAL A 109 -2.75 -1.67 23.51
C VAL A 109 -3.29 -0.64 22.54
N ASN A 110 -3.40 -1.01 21.24
CA ASN A 110 -3.85 -0.14 20.15
C ASN A 110 -3.07 1.19 20.01
N CYS A 111 -1.88 1.34 20.61
CA CYS A 111 -0.96 2.43 20.31
C CYS A 111 -0.40 2.24 18.90
N ARG A 112 -0.22 3.33 18.15
CA ARG A 112 0.39 3.32 16.80
C ARG A 112 1.69 4.11 16.74
N HIS A 113 2.09 4.72 17.84
CA HIS A 113 3.28 5.55 17.89
C HIS A 113 4.54 4.70 17.94
N ARG A 114 5.58 5.26 17.33
CA ARG A 114 6.93 4.75 17.35
C ARG A 114 7.84 5.80 17.98
N MET A 115 8.87 5.34 18.67
CA MET A 115 9.97 6.19 19.11
C MET A 115 11.16 6.07 18.15
N PHE A 116 11.92 7.14 18.04
CA PHE A 116 13.12 7.22 17.21
C PHE A 116 14.25 7.84 18.03
N PRO A 117 15.51 7.39 17.87
CA PRO A 117 16.65 8.02 18.51
C PRO A 117 16.72 9.52 18.19
N PHE A 118 17.07 10.34 19.17
CA PHE A 118 17.20 11.78 19.04
C PHE A 118 18.49 12.27 19.70
N PHE A 119 19.25 13.09 18.97
CA PHE A 119 20.51 13.66 19.43
C PHE A 119 20.37 15.18 19.54
N PRO A 120 20.27 15.75 20.75
CA PRO A 120 20.20 17.20 20.92
C PRO A 120 21.36 17.91 20.21
N GLY A 121 21.05 18.90 19.38
CA GLY A 121 22.04 19.66 18.60
C GLY A 121 22.37 19.07 17.24
N ILE A 122 21.99 17.82 16.95
CA ILE A 122 22.18 17.17 15.64
C ILE A 122 20.83 16.89 14.98
N SER A 123 19.93 16.25 15.72
CA SER A 123 18.61 15.87 15.21
C SER A 123 17.68 17.09 15.11
N THR A 124 16.99 17.21 13.97
CA THR A 124 15.87 18.14 13.80
C THR A 124 14.57 17.45 14.21
N PRO A 125 13.80 18.00 15.18
CA PRO A 125 12.51 17.44 15.53
C PRO A 125 11.56 17.37 14.33
N ASN A 126 10.65 16.41 14.36
CA ASN A 126 9.63 16.26 13.36
C ASN A 126 8.80 17.57 13.25
N PRO A 127 8.77 18.20 12.05
CA PRO A 127 8.03 19.46 11.86
C PRO A 127 6.52 19.24 11.89
N ILE A 128 6.06 18.01 11.70
CA ILE A 128 4.63 17.69 11.66
C ILE A 128 4.05 17.75 13.06
N ARG A 129 3.22 18.78 13.28
CA ARG A 129 2.40 18.97 14.47
C ARG A 129 0.93 18.96 14.06
N PHE A 130 0.11 18.27 14.85
CA PHE A 130 -1.32 18.25 14.66
C PHE A 130 -1.98 19.14 15.69
N ASN A 131 -2.96 19.93 15.24
CA ASN A 131 -3.83 20.67 16.15
C ASN A 131 -4.58 19.69 17.08
N GLU A 132 -4.63 20.00 18.37
CA GLU A 132 -5.19 19.11 19.39
C GLU A 132 -6.69 18.87 19.23
N GLU A 133 -7.43 19.91 18.83
CA GLU A 133 -8.88 19.84 18.60
C GLU A 133 -9.17 18.97 17.38
N GLU A 134 -8.45 19.17 16.27
CA GLU A 134 -8.61 18.37 15.07
C GLU A 134 -8.19 16.91 15.32
N ASN A 135 -7.11 16.69 16.07
CA ASN A 135 -6.72 15.34 16.48
C ASN A 135 -7.83 14.64 17.29
N ARG A 136 -8.40 15.35 18.28
CA ARG A 136 -9.50 14.84 19.10
C ARG A 136 -10.71 14.51 18.25
N ARG A 137 -11.10 15.42 17.36
CA ARG A 137 -12.20 15.23 16.41
C ARG A 137 -12.00 13.99 15.56
N VAL A 138 -10.84 13.83 14.92
CA VAL A 138 -10.55 12.66 14.08
C VAL A 138 -10.51 11.37 14.89
N TYR A 139 -9.97 11.41 16.12
CA TYR A 139 -9.99 10.26 17.02
C TYR A 139 -11.43 9.81 17.33
N GLU A 140 -12.31 10.75 17.71
CA GLU A 140 -13.72 10.46 18.01
C GLU A 140 -14.50 9.93 16.80
N LEU A 141 -14.31 10.56 15.63
CA LEU A 141 -14.93 10.12 14.38
C LEU A 141 -14.46 8.71 14.01
N THR A 142 -13.18 8.42 14.16
CA THR A 142 -12.62 7.07 13.95
C THR A 142 -13.19 6.05 14.94
N GLN A 143 -13.44 6.43 16.21
CA GLN A 143 -14.11 5.53 17.16
C GLN A 143 -15.55 5.22 16.75
N LYS A 144 -16.29 6.23 16.26
CA LYS A 144 -17.65 6.06 15.73
C LYS A 144 -17.65 5.14 14.50
N GLN A 145 -16.76 5.37 13.54
CA GLN A 145 -16.54 4.49 12.37
C GLN A 145 -16.31 3.04 12.80
N ARG A 146 -15.35 2.81 13.71
CA ARG A 146 -15.03 1.46 14.22
C ARG A 146 -16.22 0.79 14.90
N SER A 147 -17.12 1.56 15.53
CA SER A 147 -18.35 1.02 16.11
C SER A 147 -19.30 0.51 15.04
N MET A 148 -19.48 1.28 13.96
CA MET A 148 -20.30 0.88 12.82
C MET A 148 -19.72 -0.32 12.08
N GLU A 149 -18.40 -0.39 11.89
CA GLU A 149 -17.70 -1.53 11.28
C GLU A 149 -17.87 -2.81 12.12
N ARG A 150 -17.77 -2.70 13.46
CA ARG A 150 -18.06 -3.84 14.37
C ARG A 150 -19.51 -4.31 14.23
N ARG A 151 -20.46 -3.38 14.11
CA ARG A 151 -21.87 -3.73 13.90
C ARG A 151 -22.08 -4.42 12.55
N MET A 152 -21.42 -3.95 11.50
CA MET A 152 -21.42 -4.58 10.17
C MET A 152 -20.91 -6.02 10.24
N ARG A 153 -19.76 -6.24 10.89
CA ARG A 153 -19.19 -7.58 11.09
C ARG A 153 -20.15 -8.50 11.85
N GLN A 154 -20.82 -8.00 12.87
CA GLN A 154 -21.82 -8.75 13.64
C GLN A 154 -23.01 -9.19 12.78
N LEU A 155 -23.54 -8.29 11.94
CA LEU A 155 -24.61 -8.61 11.00
C LEU A 155 -24.19 -9.69 9.99
N GLN A 156 -22.97 -9.59 9.46
CA GLN A 156 -22.42 -10.60 8.55
C GLN A 156 -22.24 -11.97 9.23
N LYS A 157 -21.85 -12.02 10.52
CA LYS A 157 -21.80 -13.26 11.29
C LYS A 157 -23.17 -13.89 11.50
N GLU A 158 -24.16 -13.08 11.86
CA GLU A 158 -25.56 -13.53 11.99
C GLU A 158 -26.08 -14.08 10.66
N GLN A 159 -25.74 -13.42 9.54
CA GLN A 159 -26.13 -13.84 8.19
C GLN A 159 -25.47 -15.17 7.82
N ALA A 160 -24.17 -15.33 8.09
CA ALA A 160 -23.45 -16.58 7.84
C ALA A 160 -24.05 -17.75 8.63
N ALA A 161 -24.44 -17.52 9.89
CA ALA A 161 -25.12 -18.53 10.70
C ALA A 161 -26.51 -18.88 10.14
N ALA A 162 -27.31 -17.87 9.75
CA ALA A 162 -28.64 -18.08 9.16
C ALA A 162 -28.59 -18.85 7.84
N LYS A 163 -27.60 -18.57 6.98
CA LYS A 163 -27.36 -19.34 5.74
C LYS A 163 -27.09 -20.81 6.04
N LYS A 164 -26.31 -21.12 7.09
CA LYS A 164 -25.94 -22.49 7.45
C LYS A 164 -27.11 -23.34 7.93
N ILE A 165 -28.08 -22.73 8.61
CA ILE A 165 -29.29 -23.42 9.07
C ILE A 165 -30.43 -23.41 8.02
N GLY A 166 -30.21 -22.80 6.84
CA GLY A 166 -31.20 -22.75 5.77
C GLY A 166 -32.34 -21.75 5.99
N ASP A 167 -32.23 -20.84 6.96
CA ASP A 167 -33.26 -19.85 7.27
C ASP A 167 -33.23 -18.68 6.26
N LYS A 168 -33.97 -18.86 5.17
CA LYS A 168 -34.05 -17.89 4.06
C LYS A 168 -34.69 -16.56 4.48
N GLU A 169 -35.65 -16.57 5.41
CA GLU A 169 -36.37 -15.37 5.83
C GLU A 169 -35.44 -14.46 6.64
N THR A 170 -34.71 -15.05 7.60
CA THR A 170 -33.72 -14.31 8.40
C THR A 170 -32.58 -13.80 7.52
N VAL A 171 -32.11 -14.57 6.54
CA VAL A 171 -31.11 -14.09 5.58
C VAL A 171 -31.61 -12.87 4.81
N LYS A 172 -32.85 -12.87 4.32
CA LYS A 172 -33.44 -11.71 3.62
C LYS A 172 -33.49 -10.47 4.51
N LYS A 173 -33.91 -10.62 5.77
CA LYS A 173 -33.94 -9.52 6.77
C LYS A 173 -32.52 -8.99 7.06
N LEU A 174 -31.53 -9.87 7.18
CA LEU A 174 -30.14 -9.50 7.44
C LEU A 174 -29.48 -8.82 6.22
N ASN A 175 -29.79 -9.24 5.00
CA ASN A 175 -29.32 -8.56 3.77
C ASN A 175 -29.74 -7.08 3.76
N LYS A 176 -31.00 -6.80 4.11
CA LYS A 176 -31.51 -5.43 4.21
C LYS A 176 -30.71 -4.63 5.26
N LYS A 177 -30.52 -5.18 6.46
CA LYS A 177 -29.76 -4.53 7.54
C LYS A 177 -28.29 -4.30 7.17
N ILE A 178 -27.65 -5.25 6.49
CA ILE A 178 -26.27 -5.15 5.98
C ILE A 178 -26.18 -4.02 4.96
N SER A 179 -27.13 -3.94 4.02
CA SER A 179 -27.18 -2.87 3.04
C SER A 179 -27.33 -1.50 3.70
N GLU A 180 -28.31 -1.35 4.60
CA GLU A 180 -28.52 -0.12 5.36
C GLU A 180 -27.29 0.28 6.18
N GLN A 181 -26.62 -0.69 6.82
CA GLN A 181 -25.41 -0.43 7.59
C GLN A 181 -24.23 -0.02 6.70
N SER A 182 -24.10 -0.62 5.52
CA SER A 182 -23.09 -0.23 4.54
C SER A 182 -23.29 1.21 4.10
N THR A 183 -24.50 1.59 3.71
CA THR A 183 -24.84 2.98 3.34
C THR A 183 -24.54 3.95 4.48
N LYS A 184 -24.91 3.60 5.72
CA LYS A 184 -24.58 4.41 6.91
C LYS A 184 -23.08 4.64 7.09
N ILE A 185 -22.26 3.60 6.89
CA ILE A 185 -20.80 3.73 6.98
C ILE A 185 -20.29 4.62 5.85
N ASP A 186 -20.75 4.41 4.62
CA ASP A 186 -20.33 5.19 3.45
C ASP A 186 -20.69 6.68 3.62
N ASP A 187 -21.91 7.00 4.01
CA ASP A 187 -22.36 8.37 4.24
C ASP A 187 -21.61 9.02 5.40
N PHE A 188 -21.37 8.27 6.48
CA PHE A 188 -20.55 8.75 7.59
C PHE A 188 -19.12 9.05 7.16
N CYS A 189 -18.51 8.17 6.37
CA CYS A 189 -17.15 8.33 5.86
C CYS A 189 -17.07 9.54 4.92
N LYS A 190 -18.00 9.67 3.97
CA LYS A 190 -18.09 10.80 3.04
C LYS A 190 -18.27 12.12 3.78
N LYS A 191 -19.23 12.20 4.71
CA LYS A 191 -19.52 13.43 5.47
C LYS A 191 -18.33 13.92 6.29
N ASN A 192 -17.50 13.00 6.77
CA ASN A 192 -16.39 13.31 7.69
C ASN A 192 -15.02 13.20 7.03
N ASN A 193 -14.94 13.05 5.70
CA ASN A 193 -13.70 12.84 4.95
C ASN A 193 -12.83 11.70 5.53
N LEU A 194 -13.46 10.60 5.95
CA LEU A 194 -12.80 9.41 6.44
C LEU A 194 -12.77 8.32 5.37
N ARG A 195 -11.74 7.48 5.42
CA ARG A 195 -11.64 6.30 4.57
C ARG A 195 -12.30 5.09 5.25
N ARG A 196 -13.25 4.46 4.57
CA ARG A 196 -13.83 3.18 4.99
C ARG A 196 -12.77 2.06 4.92
N ASP A 197 -12.68 1.25 5.98
CA ASP A 197 -11.73 0.14 6.08
C ASP A 197 -12.48 -1.20 6.01
N HIS A 198 -12.69 -1.70 4.78
CA HIS A 198 -13.36 -2.98 4.55
C HIS A 198 -12.68 -4.16 5.25
N SER A 199 -11.36 -4.08 5.53
CA SER A 199 -10.65 -5.15 6.25
C SER A 199 -11.21 -5.37 7.66
N ARG A 200 -11.86 -4.35 8.24
CA ARG A 200 -12.49 -4.42 9.56
C ARG A 200 -13.89 -4.99 9.52
N GLU A 201 -14.50 -5.09 8.35
CA GLU A 201 -15.84 -5.63 8.19
C GLU A 201 -15.80 -7.13 7.88
N LEU A 202 -14.75 -7.58 7.19
CA LEU A 202 -14.58 -8.97 6.73
C LEU A 202 -14.90 -10.02 7.80
N VAL A 203 -15.93 -10.81 7.53
CA VAL A 203 -16.17 -12.13 8.11
C VAL A 203 -15.80 -13.12 7.01
N LYS A 204 -14.61 -13.72 7.08
CA LYS A 204 -14.24 -14.78 6.14
C LYS A 204 -15.20 -15.95 6.39
N GLU A 205 -16.11 -16.22 5.46
CA GLU A 205 -16.67 -17.55 5.32
C GLU A 205 -15.49 -18.45 4.93
N GLN A 206 -14.83 -19.09 5.90
CA GLN A 206 -13.96 -20.24 5.62
C GLN A 206 -14.86 -21.44 5.25
N ILE A 207 -15.57 -21.30 4.14
CA ILE A 207 -15.76 -22.42 3.23
C ILE A 207 -14.87 -22.02 2.07
N MET A 208 -13.60 -22.43 2.14
CA MET A 208 -12.88 -22.54 0.87
C MET A 208 -13.76 -23.44 0.01
N PRO A 209 -14.19 -23.04 -1.21
CA PRO A 209 -14.68 -24.04 -2.13
C PRO A 209 -13.59 -25.11 -2.18
N LYS A 210 -13.96 -26.39 -2.06
CA LYS A 210 -13.03 -27.49 -2.32
C LYS A 210 -12.53 -27.31 -3.76
N LYS A 211 -11.48 -26.51 -3.95
CA LYS A 211 -10.69 -26.52 -5.16
C LYS A 211 -9.96 -27.84 -5.09
N ASN A 212 -10.24 -28.71 -6.04
CA ASN A 212 -9.40 -29.88 -6.29
C ASN A 212 -7.97 -29.35 -6.49
N VAL A 213 -7.13 -29.53 -5.47
CA VAL A 213 -5.71 -29.24 -5.57
C VAL A 213 -5.15 -30.39 -6.39
N ALA A 214 -4.99 -30.16 -7.69
CA ALA A 214 -4.08 -30.98 -8.47
C ALA A 214 -2.70 -30.85 -7.81
N LYS A 215 -2.18 -31.98 -7.31
CA LYS A 215 -0.82 -32.08 -6.78
C LYS A 215 0.14 -31.69 -7.92
N SER A 216 0.78 -30.54 -7.83
CA SER A 216 2.04 -30.32 -8.54
C SER A 216 3.14 -30.12 -7.50
N GLU A 217 4.04 -31.08 -7.44
CA GLU A 217 5.29 -31.00 -6.70
C GLU A 217 6.18 -29.96 -7.39
N ASN A 218 6.08 -28.70 -6.96
CA ASN A 218 7.29 -27.88 -6.84
C ASN A 218 7.04 -26.70 -5.91
N SER A 219 7.94 -26.60 -4.93
CA SER A 219 7.95 -25.67 -3.82
C SER A 219 8.12 -24.22 -4.27
N GLY A 220 7.13 -23.40 -3.96
CA GLY A 220 7.21 -21.94 -4.02
C GLY A 220 5.88 -21.34 -3.60
N ILE A 221 5.80 -20.78 -2.40
CA ILE A 221 4.62 -20.07 -1.90
C ILE A 221 4.44 -18.80 -2.73
N ILE A 222 3.74 -18.92 -3.87
CA ILE A 222 3.28 -17.77 -4.64
C ILE A 222 1.91 -17.40 -4.07
N LEU A 223 1.84 -16.28 -3.35
CA LEU A 223 0.61 -15.57 -3.02
C LEU A 223 -0.15 -15.25 -4.32
N ALA A 224 -1.00 -16.17 -4.75
CA ALA A 224 -1.90 -15.99 -5.87
C ALA A 224 -2.98 -14.97 -5.51
N ARG A 225 -2.66 -13.68 -5.66
CA ARG A 225 -3.67 -12.67 -5.97
C ARG A 225 -4.23 -13.05 -7.34
N ASN A 226 -5.36 -13.72 -7.38
CA ASN A 226 -6.24 -13.72 -8.54
C ASN A 226 -6.79 -12.30 -8.71
N LEU A 227 -5.93 -11.41 -9.19
CA LEU A 227 -6.36 -10.38 -10.11
C LEU A 227 -6.63 -11.16 -11.39
N ASP A 228 -7.86 -11.15 -11.89
CA ASP A 228 -8.10 -11.54 -13.28
C ASP A 228 -7.22 -10.61 -14.14
N ARG A 229 -6.05 -11.12 -14.50
CA ARG A 229 -5.10 -10.38 -15.32
C ARG A 229 -5.77 -10.26 -16.67
N LYS A 230 -6.13 -9.04 -17.05
CA LYS A 230 -6.70 -8.77 -18.38
C LYS A 230 -5.76 -9.42 -19.41
N SER A 231 -6.23 -10.46 -20.10
CA SER A 231 -5.48 -11.21 -21.10
C SER A 231 -5.48 -10.51 -22.46
N SER A 232 -6.32 -9.49 -22.63
CA SER A 232 -6.52 -8.74 -23.86
C SER A 232 -6.60 -7.24 -23.61
N ASN A 233 -6.40 -6.45 -24.66
CA ASN A 233 -6.73 -5.02 -24.65
C ASN A 233 -8.26 -4.85 -24.52
N THR A 234 -8.71 -3.84 -23.78
CA THR A 234 -10.12 -3.61 -23.49
C THR A 234 -10.50 -2.16 -23.73
N GLY A 235 -11.75 -1.89 -24.12
CA GLY A 235 -12.24 -0.53 -24.37
C GLY A 235 -11.62 0.08 -25.62
N VAL A 236 -11.25 1.36 -25.58
CA VAL A 236 -10.71 2.11 -26.73
C VAL A 236 -9.41 1.54 -27.33
N PHE A 237 -8.73 0.63 -26.63
CA PHE A 237 -7.50 -0.02 -27.09
C PHE A 237 -7.74 -1.40 -27.71
N SER A 238 -9.00 -1.85 -27.86
CA SER A 238 -9.33 -3.19 -28.37
C SER A 238 -8.80 -3.44 -29.78
N ASN A 239 -8.61 -2.39 -30.57
CA ASN A 239 -8.21 -2.48 -31.98
C ASN A 239 -6.69 -2.61 -32.19
N LEU A 240 -5.89 -2.58 -31.12
CA LEU A 240 -4.44 -2.77 -31.19
C LEU A 240 -4.12 -4.26 -31.34
N GLY A 241 -3.31 -4.61 -32.35
CA GLY A 241 -2.95 -5.99 -32.67
C GLY A 241 -2.07 -6.67 -31.63
N VAL A 242 -1.34 -5.89 -30.82
CA VAL A 242 -0.49 -6.41 -29.75
C VAL A 242 -1.05 -6.03 -28.38
N THR A 243 -1.05 -6.98 -27.45
CA THR A 243 -1.50 -6.69 -26.07
C THR A 243 -0.53 -5.72 -25.40
N MET A 244 -1.04 -4.64 -24.81
CA MET A 244 -0.24 -3.60 -24.16
C MET A 244 0.33 -4.09 -22.83
N GLN A 245 1.25 -5.07 -22.85
CA GLN A 245 1.83 -5.70 -21.68
C GLN A 245 3.34 -5.81 -21.80
N LYS A 246 4.07 -5.58 -20.70
CA LYS A 246 5.54 -5.69 -20.69
C LYS A 246 6.03 -7.09 -21.05
N LYS A 247 5.27 -8.13 -20.70
CA LYS A 247 5.58 -9.52 -21.06
C LYS A 247 5.53 -9.70 -22.58
N GLU A 248 4.55 -9.09 -23.22
CA GLU A 248 4.35 -9.18 -24.66
C GLU A 248 5.47 -8.47 -25.43
N VAL A 249 5.84 -7.27 -25.00
CA VAL A 249 7.00 -6.54 -25.55
C VAL A 249 8.26 -7.40 -25.49
N LYS A 250 8.54 -8.03 -24.34
CA LYS A 250 9.69 -8.91 -24.19
C LYS A 250 9.62 -10.15 -25.09
N ARG A 251 8.45 -10.79 -25.17
CA ARG A 251 8.24 -11.97 -26.02
C ARG A 251 8.54 -11.63 -27.49
N ILE A 252 8.01 -10.53 -28.00
CA ILE A 252 8.22 -10.09 -29.39
C ILE A 252 9.69 -9.71 -29.62
N CYS A 253 10.33 -9.00 -28.68
CA CYS A 253 11.77 -8.72 -28.80
C CYS A 253 12.60 -10.01 -28.86
N GLU A 254 12.28 -11.00 -28.02
CA GLU A 254 12.95 -12.32 -28.03
C GLU A 254 12.70 -13.08 -29.34
N GLU A 255 11.47 -13.03 -29.88
CA GLU A 255 11.10 -13.67 -31.16
C GLU A 255 11.88 -13.08 -32.35
N TYR A 256 12.06 -11.77 -32.37
CA TYR A 256 12.89 -11.08 -33.38
C TYR A 256 14.40 -11.15 -33.06
N GLY A 257 14.83 -11.86 -32.00
CA GLY A 257 16.23 -12.00 -31.64
C GLY A 257 16.88 -10.72 -31.11
N PHE A 258 16.09 -9.75 -30.63
CA PHE A 258 16.57 -8.46 -30.13
C PHE A 258 16.80 -8.46 -28.61
N ASP A 259 18.05 -8.29 -28.19
CA ASP A 259 18.41 -8.28 -26.76
C ASP A 259 17.95 -7.00 -26.06
N VAL A 260 17.09 -7.13 -25.04
CA VAL A 260 16.58 -5.99 -24.25
C VAL A 260 17.29 -5.80 -22.90
N LYS A 261 18.46 -6.43 -22.69
CA LYS A 261 19.26 -6.22 -21.48
C LYS A 261 19.62 -4.75 -21.28
N GLY A 262 19.43 -4.25 -20.06
CA GLY A 262 19.67 -2.86 -19.69
C GLY A 262 18.54 -1.89 -20.07
N LEU A 263 17.44 -2.37 -20.68
CA LEU A 263 16.26 -1.57 -20.99
C LEU A 263 15.12 -1.82 -19.99
N THR A 264 14.43 -0.76 -19.63
CA THR A 264 13.22 -0.80 -18.80
C THR A 264 12.05 -0.19 -19.54
N PHE A 265 10.99 -0.98 -19.75
CA PHE A 265 9.80 -0.49 -20.45
C PHE A 265 8.75 0.04 -19.48
N LYS A 266 8.15 1.18 -19.78
CA LYS A 266 6.89 1.65 -19.19
C LYS A 266 5.88 1.81 -20.30
N ILE A 267 4.65 1.38 -20.05
CA ILE A 267 3.58 1.44 -21.05
C ILE A 267 2.61 2.53 -20.62
N GLN A 268 2.50 3.60 -21.42
CA GLN A 268 1.56 4.68 -21.16
C GLN A 268 0.23 4.38 -21.84
N ARG A 269 -0.83 4.18 -21.05
CA ARG A 269 -2.19 3.88 -21.54
C ARG A 269 -3.05 5.13 -21.49
N SER A 270 -2.83 6.05 -22.43
CA SER A 270 -3.60 7.30 -22.57
C SER A 270 -4.33 7.32 -23.90
N GLU A 271 -5.62 7.64 -23.88
CA GLU A 271 -6.45 7.76 -25.08
C GLU A 271 -5.98 8.92 -25.97
N HIS A 272 -5.50 10.01 -25.38
CA HIS A 272 -4.96 11.16 -26.12
C HIS A 272 -3.75 10.80 -27.01
N LEU A 273 -3.00 9.76 -26.64
CA LEU A 273 -1.84 9.31 -27.41
C LEU A 273 -2.23 8.45 -28.62
N LEU A 274 -3.44 7.89 -28.67
CA LEU A 274 -3.94 7.18 -29.86
C LEU A 274 -4.09 8.13 -31.05
N ASN A 275 -4.50 9.38 -30.80
CA ASN A 275 -4.67 10.40 -31.83
C ASN A 275 -3.37 11.16 -32.14
N SER A 276 -2.23 10.74 -31.56
CA SER A 276 -0.92 11.35 -31.79
C SER A 276 -0.09 10.55 -32.80
N SER A 277 0.93 11.16 -33.39
CA SER A 277 1.88 10.45 -34.27
C SER A 277 3.05 9.79 -33.51
N TYR A 278 3.02 9.77 -32.17
CA TYR A 278 4.12 9.25 -31.37
C TYR A 278 3.92 7.78 -31.01
N TYR A 279 5.01 7.00 -31.08
CA TYR A 279 5.02 5.56 -30.83
C TYR A 279 5.78 5.20 -29.55
N GLY A 280 6.86 5.92 -29.26
CA GLY A 280 7.63 5.78 -28.03
C GLY A 280 8.35 7.07 -27.65
N SER A 281 9.06 7.01 -26.52
CA SER A 281 10.03 8.02 -26.13
C SER A 281 11.03 7.45 -25.12
N ALA A 282 12.31 7.75 -25.30
CA ALA A 282 13.37 7.51 -24.33
C ALA A 282 13.36 8.58 -23.22
N ASP A 283 13.49 8.15 -21.97
CA ASP A 283 13.51 9.06 -20.81
C ASP A 283 14.93 9.65 -20.63
N TYR A 284 15.07 10.96 -20.85
CA TYR A 284 16.33 11.70 -20.75
C TYR A 284 16.84 11.84 -19.30
N ASP A 285 15.98 11.63 -18.30
CA ASP A 285 16.35 11.70 -16.87
C ASP A 285 16.66 10.31 -16.29
N ASN A 286 16.12 9.25 -16.89
CA ASN A 286 16.35 7.85 -16.52
C ASN A 286 16.92 7.07 -17.71
N ILE A 287 18.23 7.21 -17.95
CA ILE A 287 18.93 6.54 -19.05
C ILE A 287 18.69 5.02 -18.99
N GLY A 288 18.10 4.46 -20.06
CA GLY A 288 17.71 3.05 -20.14
C GLY A 288 16.22 2.79 -19.95
N ARG A 289 15.41 3.83 -19.71
CA ARG A 289 13.95 3.70 -19.70
C ARG A 289 13.32 4.16 -21.01
N ILE A 290 12.46 3.30 -21.54
CA ILE A 290 11.66 3.53 -22.75
C ILE A 290 10.18 3.55 -22.37
N ASP A 291 9.50 4.65 -22.68
CA ASP A 291 8.07 4.79 -22.54
C ASP A 291 7.40 4.45 -23.87
N LEU A 292 6.63 3.36 -23.92
CA LEU A 292 5.89 2.90 -25.10
C LEU A 292 4.45 3.43 -25.07
N PHE A 293 4.00 3.99 -26.19
CA PHE A 293 2.68 4.56 -26.38
C PHE A 293 1.73 3.59 -27.09
N PRO A 294 0.41 3.83 -27.07
CA PRO A 294 -0.56 2.91 -27.66
C PRO A 294 -0.31 2.56 -29.12
N ASN A 295 0.18 3.50 -29.93
CA ASN A 295 0.41 3.28 -31.36
C ASN A 295 1.55 2.30 -31.66
N ALA A 296 2.53 2.14 -30.77
CA ALA A 296 3.54 1.08 -30.89
C ALA A 296 2.95 -0.33 -30.82
N PHE A 297 1.71 -0.50 -30.33
CA PHE A 297 1.08 -1.81 -30.20
C PHE A 297 0.10 -2.12 -31.34
N GLN A 298 0.13 -1.37 -32.44
CA GLN A 298 -0.74 -1.62 -33.60
C GLN A 298 -0.51 -3.00 -34.21
N ASN A 299 0.76 -3.39 -34.37
CA ASN A 299 1.19 -4.72 -34.80
C ASN A 299 2.61 -5.01 -34.26
N GLU A 300 3.11 -6.22 -34.48
CA GLU A 300 4.42 -6.64 -33.93
C GLU A 300 5.60 -5.91 -34.58
N GLU A 301 5.50 -5.60 -35.87
CA GLU A 301 6.52 -4.87 -36.64
C GLU A 301 6.72 -3.44 -36.11
N GLU A 302 5.63 -2.70 -35.92
CA GLU A 302 5.67 -1.35 -35.36
C GLU A 302 6.23 -1.35 -33.94
N LEU A 303 5.90 -2.36 -33.14
CA LEU A 303 6.42 -2.49 -31.78
C LEU A 303 7.94 -2.69 -31.77
N ILE A 304 8.45 -3.59 -32.61
CA ILE A 304 9.89 -3.88 -32.64
C ILE A 304 10.68 -2.71 -33.21
N LYS A 305 10.19 -2.06 -34.28
CA LYS A 305 10.79 -0.82 -34.82
C LYS A 305 10.89 0.26 -33.77
N THR A 306 9.78 0.54 -33.07
CA THR A 306 9.76 1.51 -31.97
C THR A 306 10.79 1.16 -30.90
N VAL A 307 10.90 -0.11 -30.49
CA VAL A 307 11.87 -0.51 -29.46
C VAL A 307 13.32 -0.35 -29.93
N ILE A 308 13.62 -0.65 -31.20
CA ILE A 308 14.94 -0.45 -31.79
C ILE A 308 15.28 1.05 -31.83
N HIS A 309 14.34 1.86 -32.30
CA HIS A 309 14.46 3.32 -32.41
C HIS A 309 14.77 3.95 -31.04
N GLU A 310 13.94 3.67 -30.03
CA GLU A 310 14.12 4.24 -28.71
C GLU A 310 15.38 3.71 -28.00
N ARG A 311 15.81 2.49 -28.31
CA ARG A 311 17.11 1.99 -27.84
C ARG A 311 18.26 2.80 -28.42
N CYS A 312 18.17 3.22 -29.69
CA CYS A 312 19.19 4.08 -30.29
C CYS A 312 19.32 5.38 -29.50
N HIS A 313 18.20 6.03 -29.16
CA HIS A 313 18.21 7.21 -28.30
C HIS A 313 18.81 6.96 -26.92
N VAL A 314 18.53 5.80 -26.30
CA VAL A 314 19.17 5.41 -25.04
C VAL A 314 20.69 5.31 -25.19
N GLU A 315 21.20 4.72 -26.27
CA GLU A 315 22.64 4.58 -26.51
C GLU A 315 23.30 5.92 -26.87
N GLN A 316 22.64 6.78 -27.65
CA GLN A 316 23.06 8.16 -27.91
C GLN A 316 23.19 8.94 -26.60
N LEU A 317 22.21 8.81 -25.70
CA LEU A 317 22.23 9.45 -24.39
C LEU A 317 23.37 8.95 -23.50
N LYS A 318 23.67 7.64 -23.53
CA LYS A 318 24.83 7.08 -22.81
C LYS A 318 26.16 7.60 -23.38
N ARG A 319 26.25 7.76 -24.70
CA ARG A 319 27.49 8.11 -25.40
C ARG A 319 27.82 9.60 -25.34
N TYR A 320 26.84 10.46 -25.59
CA TYR A 320 27.06 11.90 -25.75
C TYR A 320 26.50 12.74 -24.59
N GLY A 321 25.63 12.14 -23.77
CA GLY A 321 25.00 12.82 -22.63
C GLY A 321 23.84 13.75 -23.02
N LYS A 322 22.98 14.02 -22.03
CA LYS A 322 21.70 14.74 -22.20
C LYS A 322 21.82 16.07 -22.93
N LYS A 323 22.80 16.91 -22.57
CA LYS A 323 22.95 18.27 -23.13
C LYS A 323 23.23 18.22 -24.63
N TYR A 324 24.15 17.37 -25.07
CA TYR A 324 24.53 17.26 -26.47
C TYR A 324 23.41 16.70 -27.34
N CYS A 325 22.70 15.66 -26.86
CA CYS A 325 21.57 15.07 -27.59
C CYS A 325 20.42 16.06 -27.79
N LEU A 326 20.15 16.93 -26.81
CA LEU A 326 19.13 17.98 -26.93
C LEU A 326 19.51 19.07 -27.93
N ASP A 327 20.80 19.39 -28.04
CA ASP A 327 21.30 20.40 -28.98
C ASP A 327 21.35 19.87 -30.43
N HIS A 328 21.34 18.55 -30.64
CA HIS A 328 21.49 17.89 -31.96
C HIS A 328 20.33 16.92 -32.29
N LEU A 329 19.10 17.25 -31.87
CA LEU A 329 17.95 16.35 -32.01
C LEU A 329 17.70 15.86 -33.45
N ALA A 330 17.86 16.73 -34.44
CA ALA A 330 17.62 16.37 -35.84
C ALA A 330 18.60 15.31 -36.35
N ASP A 331 19.87 15.41 -35.94
CA ASP A 331 20.91 14.45 -36.31
C ASP A 331 20.70 13.11 -35.57
N MET A 332 20.35 13.17 -34.28
CA MET A 332 20.06 11.99 -33.47
C MET A 332 18.86 11.20 -34.02
N GLU A 333 17.82 11.90 -34.46
CA GLU A 333 16.61 11.32 -35.06
C GLU A 333 16.90 10.71 -36.44
N ALA A 334 17.72 11.37 -37.27
CA ALA A 334 18.12 10.83 -38.57
C ALA A 334 18.94 9.54 -38.41
N GLU A 335 19.90 9.53 -37.47
CA GLU A 335 20.69 8.34 -37.14
C GLU A 335 19.80 7.21 -36.58
N ALA A 336 18.87 7.53 -35.69
CA ALA A 336 17.96 6.54 -35.10
C ALA A 336 17.09 5.86 -36.17
N ARG A 337 16.53 6.62 -37.13
CA ARG A 337 15.76 6.06 -38.25
C ARG A 337 16.59 5.17 -39.17
N GLN A 338 17.84 5.55 -39.46
CA GLN A 338 18.73 4.72 -40.26
C GLN A 338 19.07 3.40 -39.55
N ILE A 339 19.42 3.46 -38.26
CA ILE A 339 19.75 2.28 -37.45
C ILE A 339 18.53 1.38 -37.27
N GLU A 340 17.34 1.97 -37.09
CA GLU A 340 16.08 1.24 -37.04
C GLU A 340 15.88 0.39 -38.30
N GLU A 341 15.96 1.01 -39.48
CA GLU A 341 15.77 0.32 -40.76
C GLU A 341 16.83 -0.75 -40.99
N GLU A 342 18.11 -0.46 -40.74
CA GLU A 342 19.20 -1.42 -40.90
C GLU A 342 19.07 -2.62 -39.95
N THR A 343 18.73 -2.36 -38.69
CA THR A 343 18.59 -3.40 -37.67
C THR A 343 17.36 -4.25 -37.94
N PHE A 344 16.21 -3.63 -38.22
CA PHE A 344 14.97 -4.34 -38.55
C PHE A 344 15.14 -5.22 -39.80
N ASN A 345 15.81 -4.71 -40.84
CA ASN A 345 16.12 -5.50 -42.04
C ASN A 345 17.05 -6.69 -41.75
N LYS A 346 18.03 -6.53 -40.86
CA LYS A 346 18.92 -7.65 -40.45
C LYS A 346 18.15 -8.72 -39.68
N LEU A 347 17.26 -8.32 -38.76
CA LEU A 347 16.46 -9.25 -37.95
C LEU A 347 15.43 -10.01 -38.80
N THR A 348 14.88 -9.40 -39.85
CA THR A 348 13.88 -10.02 -40.73
C THR A 348 14.49 -10.82 -41.90
N LYS A 349 15.67 -10.46 -42.40
CA LYS A 349 16.37 -11.19 -43.48
C LYS A 349 17.27 -12.32 -42.98
N GLY A 350 17.73 -12.27 -41.73
CA GLY A 350 18.57 -13.31 -41.12
C GLY A 350 17.82 -14.58 -40.68
N GLY A 351 16.51 -14.65 -40.89
CA GLY A 351 15.62 -15.76 -40.53
C GLY A 351 14.98 -16.49 -41.72
N LYS A 352 15.62 -16.50 -42.89
CA LYS A 352 15.28 -17.38 -44.02
C LYS A 352 16.43 -18.32 -44.36
#